data_AF-A0A842QLW9-F1
#
_entry.id   AF-A0A842QLW9-F1
#
_cell.length_a   1.000
_cell.length_b   1.000
_cell.length_c   1.000
_cell.angle_alpha   90.00
_cell.angle_beta   90.00
_cell.angle_gamma   90.00
#
_symmetry.space_group_name_H-M   'P 1'
#
loop_
_entity.id
_entity.type
_entity.pdbx_description
1 polymer ?
#
loop_
_entity_poly.entity_id
_entity_poly.type
_entity_poly.pdbx_seq_one_letter_code
_entity_poly.pdbx_strand_id
1 'polypeptide(L)'
;MNKIWIVALLLLLSSFSYAVQPNVVLLKLNYNKGNITLLNQTAKYGFYPDRRYQPDFGYRVEILSGGSVLDGFRFSVPNEIYVDGTNEAGEISGGKIVLENINFALSVPYHEGMDRIKIYSPDNEMAAEIGVESVQGKPELKFYLLWLIFIITALLIFFIWLKYGKSNS
;
A
#
# COMPACT_ATOMS: atom_id res chain seq x y z
N MET A 1 45.14 -8.22 -8.06
CA MET A 1 43.84 -8.51 -7.44
C MET A 1 43.07 -9.45 -8.36
N ASN A 2 42.74 -10.67 -7.93
CA ASN A 2 42.07 -11.64 -8.82
C ASN A 2 40.71 -11.11 -9.26
N LYS A 3 40.43 -11.17 -10.58
CA LYS A 3 39.17 -10.69 -11.19
C LYS A 3 37.92 -11.29 -10.52
N ILE A 4 38.05 -12.49 -9.94
CA ILE A 4 37.01 -13.19 -9.17
C ILE A 4 36.52 -12.35 -7.97
N TRP A 5 37.41 -11.64 -7.26
CA TRP A 5 37.01 -10.83 -6.09
C TRP A 5 36.20 -9.59 -6.48
N ILE A 6 36.47 -9.01 -7.65
CA ILE A 6 35.73 -7.85 -8.17
C ILE A 6 34.30 -8.27 -8.55
N VAL A 7 34.14 -9.43 -9.20
CA VAL A 7 32.82 -9.98 -9.56
C VAL A 7 32.02 -10.35 -8.31
N ALA A 8 32.66 -10.97 -7.31
CA ALA A 8 32.02 -11.28 -6.04
C ALA A 8 31.53 -10.01 -5.31
N LEU A 9 32.34 -8.95 -5.28
CA LEU A 9 31.96 -7.67 -4.67
C LEU A 9 30.79 -7.01 -5.41
N LEU A 10 30.78 -7.02 -6.75
CA LEU A 10 29.68 -6.47 -7.54
C LEU A 10 28.36 -7.23 -7.33
N LEU A 11 28.41 -8.55 -7.21
CA LEU A 11 27.24 -9.39 -6.87
C LEU A 11 26.75 -9.15 -5.43
N LEU A 12 27.65 -8.79 -4.52
CA LEU A 12 27.30 -8.47 -3.13
C LEU A 12 26.70 -7.06 -3.00
N LEU A 13 27.07 -6.14 -3.90
CA LEU A 13 26.50 -4.79 -3.93
C LEU A 13 25.13 -4.74 -4.65
N SER A 14 24.84 -5.67 -5.56
CA SER A 14 23.56 -5.69 -6.29
C SER A 14 22.37 -6.18 -5.45
N SER A 15 22.61 -6.79 -4.29
CA SER A 15 21.56 -7.33 -3.41
C SER A 15 20.93 -6.32 -2.44
N PHE A 16 21.42 -5.08 -2.39
CA PHE A 16 20.93 -4.06 -1.44
C PHE A 16 19.73 -3.25 -1.92
N SER A 17 19.24 -3.47 -3.14
CA SER A 17 18.04 -2.79 -3.64
C SER A 17 16.75 -3.43 -3.10
N TYR A 18 16.56 -3.37 -1.77
CA TYR A 18 15.25 -3.62 -1.19
C TYR A 18 14.38 -2.39 -1.41
N ALA A 19 13.55 -2.43 -2.44
CA ALA A 19 12.44 -1.50 -2.53
C ALA A 19 11.52 -1.78 -1.34
N VAL A 20 11.59 -0.92 -0.32
CA VAL A 20 10.63 -0.93 0.79
C VAL A 20 9.26 -0.70 0.16
N GLN A 21 8.48 -1.77 0.02
CA GLN A 21 7.12 -1.64 -0.49
C GLN A 21 6.34 -0.80 0.51
N PRO A 22 5.72 0.32 0.09
CA PRO A 22 4.94 1.11 1.00
C PRO A 22 3.78 0.27 1.55
N ASN A 23 3.47 0.49 2.82
CA ASN A 23 2.27 -0.06 3.42
C ASN A 23 1.08 0.81 3.01
N VAL A 24 -0.04 0.15 2.74
CA VAL A 24 -1.32 0.82 2.48
C VAL A 24 -2.40 0.24 3.39
N VAL A 25 -3.29 1.10 3.84
CA VAL A 25 -4.53 0.73 4.51
C VAL A 25 -5.65 0.71 3.48
N LEU A 26 -6.21 -0.47 3.26
CA LEU A 26 -7.36 -0.67 2.41
C LEU A 26 -8.63 -0.60 3.25
N LEU A 27 -9.43 0.43 3.02
CA LEU A 27 -10.73 0.64 3.65
C LEU A 27 -11.81 0.09 2.72
N LYS A 28 -12.54 -0.94 3.15
CA LYS A 28 -13.79 -1.33 2.48
C LYS A 28 -14.92 -0.50 3.07
N LEU A 29 -15.57 0.28 2.23
CA LEU A 29 -16.57 1.26 2.63
C LEU A 29 -17.90 0.93 1.95
N ASN A 30 -19.01 1.19 2.63
CA ASN A 30 -20.33 1.29 2.02
C ASN A 30 -20.73 2.77 1.94
N TYR A 31 -21.09 3.20 0.74
CA TYR A 31 -21.74 4.48 0.50
C TYR A 31 -23.24 4.24 0.41
N ASN A 32 -24.04 5.04 1.12
CA ASN A 32 -25.50 5.03 1.04
C ASN A 32 -26.05 6.46 1.15
N LYS A 33 -26.40 7.06 0.01
CA LYS A 33 -26.99 8.41 -0.12
C LYS A 33 -26.25 9.50 0.69
N GLY A 34 -24.93 9.55 0.57
CA GLY A 34 -24.09 10.54 1.27
C GLY A 34 -23.46 10.01 2.56
N ASN A 35 -24.01 8.96 3.16
CA ASN A 35 -23.44 8.33 4.34
C ASN A 35 -22.33 7.35 3.95
N ILE A 36 -21.18 7.41 4.63
CA ILE A 36 -20.05 6.49 4.44
C ILE A 36 -19.87 5.67 5.71
N THR A 37 -19.91 4.36 5.57
CA THR A 37 -19.70 3.42 6.69
C THR A 37 -18.52 2.50 6.41
N LEU A 38 -17.70 2.24 7.43
CA LEU A 38 -16.60 1.28 7.34
C LEU A 38 -17.14 -0.15 7.47
N LEU A 39 -16.85 -0.98 6.47
CA LEU A 39 -17.17 -2.41 6.50
C LEU A 39 -15.99 -3.24 7.03
N ASN A 40 -14.78 -2.90 6.59
CA ASN A 40 -13.57 -3.62 6.95
C ASN A 40 -12.35 -2.72 6.72
N GLN A 41 -11.31 -2.89 7.53
CA GLN A 41 -10.02 -2.28 7.38
C GLN A 41 -8.94 -3.37 7.29
N THR A 42 -8.08 -3.29 6.29
CA THR A 42 -6.95 -4.22 6.17
C THR A 42 -5.72 -3.47 5.72
N ALA A 43 -4.61 -3.65 6.41
CA ALA A 43 -3.34 -3.11 5.97
C ALA A 43 -2.49 -4.19 5.31
N LYS A 44 -1.83 -3.82 4.22
CA LYS A 44 -0.99 -4.72 3.43
C LYS A 44 0.08 -3.93 2.69
N TYR A 45 1.11 -4.63 2.24
CA TYR A 45 2.02 -4.07 1.25
C TYR A 45 1.27 -3.81 -0.05
N GLY A 46 1.48 -2.65 -0.64
CA GLY A 46 0.83 -2.29 -1.89
C GLY A 46 1.13 -0.87 -2.33
N PHE A 47 0.52 -0.48 -3.43
CA PHE A 47 0.63 0.88 -3.94
C PHE A 47 -0.68 1.62 -3.68
N TYR A 48 -0.56 2.92 -3.41
CA TYR A 48 -1.66 3.85 -3.43
C TYR A 48 -1.54 4.73 -4.69
N PRO A 49 -2.66 5.25 -5.23
CA PRO A 49 -2.63 6.10 -6.41
C PRO A 49 -1.77 7.34 -6.21
N ASP A 50 -1.14 7.82 -7.29
CA ASP A 50 -0.46 9.11 -7.30
C ASP A 50 -1.46 10.23 -7.04
N ARG A 51 -1.18 11.06 -6.04
CA ARG A 51 -2.07 12.12 -5.53
C ARG A 51 -1.88 13.46 -6.21
N ARG A 52 -0.95 13.56 -7.17
CA ARG A 52 -0.78 14.76 -7.99
C ARG A 52 -2.01 15.07 -8.84
N TYR A 53 -2.82 14.05 -9.15
CA TYR A 53 -4.07 14.17 -9.87
C TYR A 53 -5.22 13.73 -8.98
N GLN A 54 -5.94 14.69 -8.43
CA GLN A 54 -7.11 14.47 -7.59
C GLN A 54 -8.27 15.34 -8.11
N PRO A 55 -9.53 14.92 -7.92
CA PRO A 55 -10.65 15.71 -8.39
C PRO A 55 -10.76 17.03 -7.60
N ASP A 56 -11.13 18.11 -8.28
CA ASP A 56 -11.35 19.43 -7.66
C ASP A 56 -12.49 19.39 -6.65
N PHE A 57 -13.49 18.54 -6.90
CA PHE A 57 -14.66 18.34 -6.07
C PHE A 57 -14.84 16.86 -5.70
N GLY A 58 -15.26 16.59 -4.46
CA GLY A 58 -15.44 15.23 -3.96
C GLY A 58 -15.18 15.14 -2.46
N TYR A 59 -15.19 13.91 -1.95
CA TYR A 59 -14.90 13.63 -0.55
C TYR A 59 -13.44 13.91 -0.24
N ARG A 60 -13.16 14.48 0.93
CA ARG A 60 -11.80 14.72 1.42
C ARG A 60 -11.44 13.69 2.48
N VAL A 61 -10.28 13.07 2.36
CA VAL A 61 -9.71 12.22 3.41
C VAL A 61 -8.59 12.98 4.12
N GLU A 62 -8.57 12.91 5.44
CA GLU A 62 -7.47 13.35 6.29
C GLU A 62 -6.95 12.17 7.11
N ILE A 63 -5.64 11.96 7.10
CA ILE A 63 -4.95 10.95 7.90
C ILE A 63 -4.33 11.66 9.09
N LEU A 64 -4.60 11.20 10.30
CA LEU A 64 -4.19 11.86 11.53
C LEU A 64 -3.27 10.98 12.38
N SER A 65 -2.43 11.64 13.17
CA SER A 65 -1.67 11.06 14.27
C SER A 65 -1.70 12.03 15.46
N GLY A 66 -2.29 11.60 16.57
CA GLY A 66 -2.35 12.42 17.79
C GLY A 66 -3.03 13.78 17.60
N GLY A 67 -3.96 13.86 16.64
CA GLY A 67 -4.67 15.09 16.29
C GLY A 67 -4.00 15.97 15.22
N SER A 68 -2.77 15.66 14.79
CA SER A 68 -2.11 16.35 13.68
C SER A 68 -2.42 15.66 12.35
N VAL A 69 -2.69 16.44 11.30
CA VAL A 69 -2.89 15.90 9.94
C VAL A 69 -1.54 15.56 9.33
N LEU A 70 -1.34 14.30 8.97
CA LEU A 70 -0.12 13.80 8.32
C LEU A 70 -0.18 13.91 6.80
N ASP A 71 -1.34 13.60 6.23
CA ASP A 71 -1.57 13.62 4.78
C ASP A 71 -3.09 13.74 4.51
N GLY A 72 -3.46 14.13 3.30
CA GLY A 72 -4.85 14.25 2.87
C GLY A 72 -5.01 14.33 1.37
N PHE A 73 -6.17 13.91 0.88
CA PHE A 73 -6.45 13.87 -0.57
C PHE A 73 -7.96 13.88 -0.82
N ARG A 74 -8.35 14.19 -2.07
CA ARG A 74 -9.74 14.11 -2.52
C ARG A 74 -10.00 12.86 -3.35
N PHE A 75 -11.23 12.35 -3.29
CA PHE A 75 -11.69 11.25 -4.14
C PHE A 75 -13.17 11.39 -4.50
N SER A 76 -13.56 10.76 -5.60
CA SER A 76 -14.97 10.60 -6.00
C SER A 76 -15.45 9.19 -5.64
N VAL A 77 -16.66 9.07 -5.10
CA VAL A 77 -17.28 7.77 -4.91
C VAL A 77 -17.53 7.15 -6.29
N PRO A 78 -17.17 5.88 -6.53
CA PRO A 78 -17.36 5.23 -7.83
C PRO A 78 -18.82 4.77 -8.01
N ASN A 79 -19.79 5.66 -7.74
CA ASN A 79 -21.22 5.35 -7.83
C ASN A 79 -21.84 5.74 -9.17
N GLU A 80 -21.03 6.21 -10.13
CA GLU A 80 -21.47 6.55 -11.47
C GLU A 80 -21.12 5.42 -12.43
N ILE A 81 -22.12 4.88 -13.12
CA ILE A 81 -21.95 3.90 -14.19
C ILE A 81 -22.43 4.54 -15.49
N TYR A 82 -21.58 4.50 -16.49
CA TYR A 82 -21.93 4.89 -17.85
C TYR A 82 -22.33 3.64 -18.61
N VAL A 83 -23.57 3.60 -19.09
CA VAL A 83 -24.09 2.50 -19.90
C VAL A 83 -24.30 3.00 -21.31
N ASP A 84 -23.78 2.25 -22.27
CA ASP A 84 -24.00 2.46 -23.70
C ASP A 84 -24.63 1.19 -24.27
N GLY A 85 -25.63 1.35 -25.12
CA GLY A 85 -26.33 0.28 -25.81
C GLY A 85 -26.79 0.72 -27.18
N THR A 86 -26.99 -0.25 -28.07
CA THR A 86 -27.50 0.01 -29.42
C THR A 86 -28.81 -0.73 -29.56
N ASN A 87 -29.87 -0.06 -30.02
CA ASN A 87 -31.15 -0.72 -30.30
C ASN A 87 -31.07 -1.55 -31.60
N GLU A 88 -32.12 -2.34 -31.89
CA GLU A 88 -32.19 -3.17 -33.11
C GLU A 88 -32.13 -2.35 -34.41
N ALA A 89 -32.44 -1.06 -34.34
CA ALA A 89 -32.36 -0.12 -35.46
C ALA A 89 -30.95 0.50 -35.63
N GLY A 90 -29.99 0.18 -34.77
CA GLY A 90 -28.63 0.72 -34.82
C GLY A 90 -28.46 2.07 -34.11
N GLU A 91 -29.47 2.57 -33.40
CA GLU A 91 -29.37 3.83 -32.66
C GLU A 91 -28.64 3.60 -31.33
N ILE A 92 -27.62 4.42 -31.07
CA ILE A 92 -26.90 4.43 -29.80
C ILE A 92 -27.78 5.12 -28.76
N SER A 93 -28.08 4.41 -27.69
CA SER A 93 -28.77 4.90 -26.50
C SER A 93 -27.89 4.63 -25.29
N GLY A 94 -27.85 5.56 -24.34
CA GLY A 94 -26.98 5.43 -23.19
C GLY A 94 -27.24 6.51 -22.17
N GLY A 95 -26.57 6.41 -21.03
CA GLY A 95 -26.73 7.39 -19.97
C GLY A 95 -25.88 7.10 -18.75
N LYS A 96 -25.90 8.07 -17.85
CA LYS A 96 -25.27 7.98 -16.54
C LYS A 96 -26.28 7.46 -15.53
N ILE A 97 -25.97 6.31 -14.93
CA ILE A 97 -26.69 5.76 -13.80
C ILE A 97 -25.92 6.13 -12.54
N VAL A 98 -26.58 6.80 -11.60
CA VAL A 98 -26.01 7.13 -10.28
C VAL A 98 -26.57 6.16 -9.26
N LEU A 99 -25.71 5.31 -8.69
CA LEU A 99 -26.06 4.38 -7.65
C LEU A 99 -26.17 5.11 -6.31
N GLU A 100 -27.29 4.91 -5.63
CA GLU A 100 -27.51 5.46 -4.29
C GLU A 100 -26.78 4.67 -3.20
N ASN A 101 -26.53 3.38 -3.43
CA ASN A 101 -25.88 2.48 -2.48
C ASN A 101 -24.84 1.60 -3.20
N ILE A 102 -23.59 1.66 -2.76
CA ILE A 102 -22.49 0.87 -3.33
C ILE A 102 -21.40 0.57 -2.30
N ASN A 103 -20.81 -0.62 -2.41
CA ASN A 103 -19.58 -0.98 -1.70
C ASN A 103 -18.37 -0.68 -2.57
N PHE A 104 -17.37 -0.03 -2.01
CA PHE A 104 -16.12 0.27 -2.71
C PHE A 104 -14.92 0.13 -1.77
N ALA A 105 -13.72 0.13 -2.34
CA ALA A 105 -12.48 0.09 -1.58
C ALA A 105 -11.67 1.36 -1.82
N LEU A 106 -11.14 1.94 -0.74
CA LEU A 106 -10.28 3.11 -0.77
C LEU A 106 -8.90 2.73 -0.23
N SER A 107 -7.85 2.98 -1.02
CA SER A 107 -6.45 2.77 -0.61
C SER A 107 -5.90 4.05 -0.02
N VAL A 108 -5.39 3.97 1.20
CA VAL A 108 -4.84 5.09 1.98
C VAL A 108 -3.39 4.76 2.34
N PRO A 109 -2.42 5.68 2.19
CA PRO A 109 -1.04 5.45 2.57
C PRO A 109 -0.98 5.24 4.07
N TYR A 110 -0.19 4.25 4.47
CA TYR A 110 0.11 4.06 5.88
C TYR A 110 1.24 4.99 6.30
N HIS A 111 1.04 5.71 7.39
CA HIS A 111 2.07 6.49 8.06
C HIS A 111 2.33 5.91 9.44
N GLU A 112 3.60 5.87 9.84
CA GLU A 112 3.97 5.44 11.19
C GLU A 112 3.29 6.36 12.23
N GLY A 113 2.63 5.74 13.22
CA GLY A 113 1.93 6.47 14.28
C GLY A 113 0.56 7.03 13.89
N MET A 114 0.04 6.79 12.67
CA MET A 114 -1.32 7.19 12.33
C MET A 114 -2.34 6.48 13.23
N ASP A 115 -3.29 7.22 13.79
CA ASP A 115 -4.29 6.73 14.74
C ASP A 115 -5.72 6.81 14.20
N ARG A 116 -5.97 7.74 13.27
CA ARG A 116 -7.31 8.04 12.76
C ARG A 116 -7.30 8.42 11.29
N ILE A 117 -8.40 8.11 10.61
CA ILE A 117 -8.71 8.59 9.26
C ILE A 117 -10.08 9.26 9.33
N LYS A 118 -10.16 10.52 8.89
CA LYS A 118 -11.43 11.26 8.77
C LYS A 118 -11.79 11.42 7.31
N ILE A 119 -13.06 11.20 6.99
CA ILE A 119 -13.62 11.43 5.66
C ILE A 119 -14.65 12.54 5.79
N TYR A 120 -14.50 13.58 4.99
CA TYR A 120 -15.42 14.70 4.90
C TYR A 120 -16.17 14.65 3.58
N SER A 121 -17.45 15.02 3.64
CA SER A 121 -18.30 15.22 2.46
C SER A 121 -17.76 16.38 1.60
N PRO A 122 -18.26 16.53 0.37
CA PRO A 122 -17.91 17.67 -0.47
C PRO A 122 -18.24 19.03 0.16
N ASP A 123 -19.23 19.08 1.05
CA ASP A 123 -19.65 20.28 1.80
C ASP A 123 -18.79 20.54 3.07
N ASN A 124 -17.71 19.77 3.25
CA ASN A 124 -16.81 19.78 4.42
C ASN A 124 -17.45 19.30 5.74
N GLU A 125 -18.59 18.63 5.69
CA GLU A 125 -19.17 17.96 6.86
C GLU A 125 -18.46 16.62 7.09
N MET A 126 -18.32 16.20 8.35
CA MET A 126 -17.68 14.92 8.64
C MET A 126 -18.62 13.77 8.27
N ALA A 127 -18.21 12.95 7.29
CA ALA A 127 -18.97 11.80 6.82
C ALA A 127 -18.60 10.51 7.59
N ALA A 128 -17.33 10.34 7.96
CA ALA A 128 -16.87 9.19 8.75
C ALA A 128 -15.60 9.51 9.55
N GLU A 129 -15.45 8.88 10.72
CA GLU A 129 -14.20 8.82 11.49
C GLU A 129 -13.85 7.35 11.75
N ILE A 130 -12.65 6.95 11.34
CA ILE A 130 -12.17 5.58 11.36
C ILE A 130 -10.94 5.52 12.26
N GLY A 131 -11.02 4.75 13.34
CA GLY A 131 -9.87 4.41 14.16
C GLY A 131 -8.96 3.43 13.43
N VAL A 132 -7.68 3.75 13.33
CA VAL A 132 -6.70 2.88 12.69
C VAL A 132 -6.20 1.92 13.75
N GLU A 133 -6.63 0.66 13.67
CA GLU A 133 -5.97 -0.38 14.45
C GLU A 133 -4.51 -0.47 14.01
N SER A 134 -3.59 -0.39 14.98
CA SER A 134 -2.16 -0.50 14.72
C SER A 134 -1.93 -1.76 13.91
N VAL A 135 -1.42 -1.57 12.69
CA VAL A 135 -1.15 -2.67 11.79
C VAL A 135 -0.05 -3.49 12.44
N GLN A 136 -0.41 -4.60 13.07
CA GLN A 136 0.55 -5.60 13.54
C GLN A 136 1.17 -6.36 12.37
N GLY A 137 1.57 -5.64 11.32
CA GLY A 137 2.61 -6.09 10.41
C GLY A 137 3.95 -5.87 11.07
N LYS A 138 4.20 -6.49 12.23
CA LYS A 138 5.58 -6.63 12.70
C LYS A 138 6.32 -7.31 11.54
N PRO A 139 7.43 -6.76 11.04
CA PRO A 139 8.23 -7.47 10.04
C PRO A 139 8.48 -8.86 10.62
N GLU A 140 8.08 -9.90 9.89
CA GLU A 140 8.13 -11.25 10.45
C GLU A 140 9.57 -11.50 10.89
N LEU A 141 9.80 -11.60 12.20
CA LEU A 141 11.09 -11.94 12.82
C LEU A 141 11.76 -13.13 12.10
N LYS A 142 10.94 -13.99 11.50
CA LYS A 142 11.33 -15.10 10.62
C LYS A 142 12.26 -14.68 9.47
N PHE A 143 12.03 -13.56 8.80
CA PHE A 143 12.89 -13.13 7.69
C PHE A 143 14.29 -12.75 8.18
N TYR A 144 14.40 -11.98 9.26
CA TYR A 144 15.70 -11.64 9.86
C TYR A 144 16.42 -12.88 10.40
N LEU A 145 15.69 -13.83 10.99
CA LEU A 145 16.26 -15.11 11.44
C LEU A 145 16.82 -15.94 10.29
N LEU A 146 16.12 -16.01 9.14
CA LEU A 146 16.62 -16.70 7.95
C LEU A 146 17.92 -16.06 7.43
N TRP A 147 17.99 -14.74 7.38
CA TRP A 147 19.23 -14.03 6.99
C TRP A 147 20.37 -14.27 7.97
N LEU A 148 20.09 -14.25 9.28
CA LEU A 148 21.08 -14.56 10.31
C LEU A 148 21.66 -15.97 10.11
N ILE A 149 20.81 -16.97 9.88
CA ILE A 149 21.22 -18.36 9.63
C ILE A 149 22.10 -18.44 8.36
N PHE A 150 21.71 -17.74 7.30
CA PHE A 150 22.48 -17.70 6.05
C PHE A 150 23.89 -17.10 6.26
N ILE A 151 23.99 -15.97 6.98
CA ILE A 151 25.27 -15.32 7.31
C ILE A 151 26.15 -16.25 8.14
N ILE A 152 25.60 -16.89 9.17
CA ILE A 152 26.34 -17.83 10.02
C ILE A 152 26.87 -19.00 9.18
N THR A 153 26.04 -19.55 8.29
CA THR A 153 26.43 -20.67 7.43
C THR A 153 27.54 -20.28 6.45
N ALA A 154 27.45 -19.09 5.85
CA ALA A 154 28.48 -18.57 4.96
C ALA A 154 29.82 -18.37 5.68
N LEU A 155 29.79 -17.81 6.91
CA LEU A 155 30.99 -17.65 7.74
C LEU A 155 31.62 -19.00 8.07
N LEU A 156 30.83 -20.01 8.43
CA LEU A 156 31.34 -21.36 8.73
C LEU A 156 32.05 -21.98 7.51
N ILE A 157 31.45 -21.88 6.32
CA ILE A 157 32.07 -22.38 5.08
C ILE A 157 33.39 -21.66 4.81
N PHE A 158 33.44 -20.34 5.00
CA PHE A 158 34.64 -19.55 4.83
C PHE A 158 35.77 -19.97 5.80
N PHE A 159 35.46 -20.21 7.07
CA PHE A 159 36.45 -20.69 8.05
C PHE A 159 36.97 -22.10 7.72
N ILE A 160 36.09 -23.01 7.26
CA ILE A 160 36.49 -24.34 6.80
C ILE A 160 37.46 -24.21 5.62
N TRP A 161 37.11 -23.38 4.63
CA TRP A 161 37.97 -23.14 3.48
C TRP A 161 39.34 -22.57 3.87
N LEU A 162 39.41 -21.61 4.79
CA LEU A 162 40.69 -21.08 5.30
C LEU A 162 41.55 -22.16 5.97
N LYS A 163 40.92 -23.08 6.73
CA LYS A 163 41.64 -24.15 7.42
C LYS A 163 42.23 -25.18 6.45
N TYR A 164 41.48 -25.59 5.43
CA TYR A 164 41.91 -26.64 4.50
C TYR A 164 42.70 -26.11 3.30
N GLY A 165 42.44 -24.88 2.85
CA GLY A 165 43.15 -24.27 1.72
C GLY A 165 44.63 -24.04 2.00
N LYS A 166 45.01 -23.84 3.27
CA LYS A 166 46.41 -23.68 3.70
C LYS A 166 47.21 -24.98 3.75
N SER A 167 46.55 -26.14 3.65
CA SER A 167 47.20 -27.45 3.70
C SER A 167 47.63 -28.00 2.34
N ASN A 168 47.12 -27.43 1.24
CA ASN A 168 47.41 -27.85 -0.13
C ASN A 168 48.28 -26.83 -0.91
N SER A 169 48.87 -25.87 -0.19
CA SER A 169 49.83 -24.88 -0.66
C SER A 169 51.13 -25.05 0.11
#